data_AF-A0A956GFG0-F1
#
_entry.id   AF-A0A956GFG0-F1
#
_cell.length_a   1.000
_cell.length_b   1.000
_cell.length_c   1.000
_cell.angle_alpha   90.00
_cell.angle_beta   90.00
_cell.angle_gamma   90.00
#
_symmetry.space_group_name_H-M   'P 1'
#
loop_
_entity.id
_entity.type
_entity.pdbx_description
1 polymer ?
#
loop_
_entity_poly.entity_id
_entity_poly.type
_entity_poly.pdbx_seq_one_letter_code
_entity_poly.pdbx_strand_id
1 'polypeptide(L)'
;MARLALALALLLCLAVPSPASAADLDVIYARAARDIQAGKPLVVTVHVALCDNRSLACGGGGLGNGDVPKRNLYWGGGAGLRAFFDHLGRGFRRVHVDAGDKKRVLERVVYRMRVKRPSARWRRLGVTQPFDVYLVGLAWRGRAIGGATRAFVDEVAGVAAARALTLRSGLRLRFGSASHVVGYAGHNHMMDVLGYRFPKVKRRAAVGYFALSCINARYLAPLRAAATRALLLTRVLMYPGAFTAYGLVRGFARAEPAKRVYQRGVFQYARYQKRTKRLAARFFTR
;
A
#
# COMPACT_ATOMS: atom_id res chain seq x y z
N MET A 1 4.39 -33.55 64.58
CA MET A 1 3.87 -32.25 64.08
C MET A 1 4.49 -31.99 62.71
N ALA A 2 3.76 -32.29 61.63
CA ALA A 2 4.25 -32.19 60.26
C ALA A 2 4.06 -30.76 59.70
N ARG A 3 5.11 -30.18 59.11
CA ARG A 3 5.04 -28.91 58.38
C ARG A 3 4.99 -29.20 56.87
N LEU A 4 3.90 -28.80 56.22
CA LEU A 4 3.72 -28.78 54.77
C LEU A 4 4.56 -27.64 54.18
N ALA A 5 5.45 -27.94 53.23
CA ALA A 5 6.16 -26.92 52.45
C ALA A 5 5.42 -26.69 51.13
N LEU A 6 4.90 -25.47 50.95
CA LEU A 6 4.21 -25.03 49.73
C LEU A 6 5.27 -24.49 48.74
N ALA A 7 5.53 -25.21 47.66
CA ALA A 7 6.41 -24.75 46.58
C ALA A 7 5.66 -23.79 45.66
N LEU A 8 6.00 -22.50 45.72
CA LEU A 8 5.46 -21.45 44.86
C LEU A 8 6.20 -21.47 43.51
N ALA A 9 5.56 -21.97 42.46
CA ALA A 9 6.12 -21.94 41.11
C ALA A 9 6.03 -20.51 40.54
N LEU A 10 7.17 -19.83 40.47
CA LEU A 10 7.32 -18.51 39.87
C LEU A 10 7.25 -18.64 38.33
N LEU A 11 6.10 -18.32 37.73
CA LEU A 11 5.97 -18.17 36.28
C LEU A 11 6.75 -16.92 35.83
N LEU A 12 7.97 -17.11 35.34
CA LEU A 12 8.68 -16.09 34.56
C LEU A 12 7.92 -15.88 33.23
N CYS A 13 7.04 -14.89 33.20
CA CYS A 13 6.57 -14.28 31.97
C CYS A 13 7.76 -13.59 31.28
N LEU A 14 8.45 -14.30 30.38
CA LEU A 14 9.36 -13.68 29.42
C LEU A 14 8.53 -12.74 28.54
N ALA A 15 8.56 -11.45 28.85
CA ALA A 15 7.97 -10.42 28.02
C ALA A 15 8.65 -10.46 26.64
N VAL A 16 7.91 -10.95 25.64
CA VAL A 16 8.31 -10.84 24.24
C VAL A 16 8.49 -9.35 23.93
N PRO A 17 9.67 -8.88 23.48
CA PRO A 17 9.87 -7.48 23.19
C PRO A 17 8.88 -7.05 22.10
N SER A 18 7.99 -6.11 22.43
CA SER A 18 7.08 -5.48 21.46
C SER A 18 7.88 -4.58 20.51
N PRO A 19 7.98 -4.86 19.20
CA PRO A 19 8.61 -3.95 18.28
C PRO A 19 7.52 -3.25 17.47
N ALA A 20 7.16 -2.03 17.88
CA ALA A 20 6.74 -0.94 16.99
C ALA A 20 6.26 0.25 17.83
N SER A 21 7.22 0.93 18.46
CA SER A 21 6.97 2.28 19.00
C SER A 21 6.74 3.27 17.83
N ALA A 22 6.23 4.46 18.13
CA ALA A 22 5.79 5.46 17.15
C ALA A 22 6.85 5.94 16.11
N ALA A 23 8.11 5.50 16.23
CA ALA A 23 9.25 5.79 15.36
C ALA A 23 9.25 5.04 14.00
N ASP A 24 8.23 4.22 13.73
CA ASP A 24 8.31 3.18 12.71
C ASP A 24 8.42 3.68 11.25
N LEU A 25 8.02 4.92 10.95
CA LEU A 25 8.11 5.49 9.59
C LEU A 25 9.24 6.51 9.41
N ASP A 26 10.01 6.82 10.46
CA ASP A 26 11.01 7.90 10.40
C ASP A 26 12.09 7.66 9.36
N VAL A 27 12.57 6.43 9.22
CA VAL A 27 13.57 6.08 8.20
C VAL A 27 13.06 6.32 6.77
N ILE A 28 11.76 6.14 6.53
CA ILE A 28 11.14 6.40 5.22
C ILE A 28 10.91 7.90 5.04
N TYR A 29 10.51 8.62 6.09
CA TYR A 29 10.35 10.08 6.02
C TYR A 29 11.69 10.80 5.86
N ALA A 30 12.76 10.37 6.52
CA ALA A 30 14.09 10.92 6.33
C ALA A 30 14.57 10.71 4.89
N ARG A 31 14.35 9.52 4.32
CA ARG A 31 14.61 9.26 2.90
C ARG A 31 13.79 10.19 2.00
N ALA A 32 12.48 10.26 2.21
CA ALA A 32 11.59 11.10 1.42
C ALA A 32 11.96 12.58 1.51
N ALA A 33 12.37 13.06 2.69
CA ALA A 33 12.80 14.43 2.89
C ALA A 33 14.06 14.74 2.08
N ARG A 34 15.05 13.83 2.04
CA ARG A 34 16.23 13.99 1.18
C ARG A 34 15.87 14.03 -0.30
N ASP A 35 14.98 13.14 -0.74
CA ASP A 35 14.52 13.12 -2.13
C ASP A 35 13.79 14.44 -2.49
N ILE A 36 12.90 14.92 -1.61
CA ILE A 36 12.18 16.20 -1.80
C ILE A 36 13.13 17.40 -1.85
N GLN A 37 14.11 17.48 -0.95
CA GLN A 37 15.12 18.53 -0.94
C GLN A 37 16.00 18.50 -2.20
N ALA A 38 16.24 17.31 -2.76
CA ALA A 38 16.92 17.14 -4.04
C ALA A 38 15.99 17.33 -5.27
N GLY A 39 14.80 17.93 -5.09
CA GLY A 39 13.85 18.21 -6.17
C GLY A 39 13.09 16.98 -6.70
N LYS A 40 13.21 15.82 -6.04
CA LYS A 40 12.51 14.59 -6.43
C LYS A 40 11.18 14.47 -5.67
N PRO A 41 10.10 13.99 -6.31
CA PRO A 41 8.81 13.89 -5.64
C PRO A 41 8.74 12.72 -4.65
N LEU A 42 7.76 12.78 -3.76
CA LEU A 42 7.29 11.61 -3.03
C LEU A 42 6.47 10.72 -3.98
N VAL A 43 6.77 9.42 -4.03
CA VAL A 43 6.15 8.49 -4.98
C VAL A 43 5.57 7.27 -4.28
N VAL A 44 4.33 6.95 -4.64
CA VAL A 44 3.59 5.74 -4.25
C VAL A 44 3.29 4.93 -5.51
N THR A 45 3.64 3.65 -5.54
CA THR A 45 3.23 2.73 -6.60
C THR A 45 2.13 1.82 -6.07
N VAL A 46 1.07 1.57 -6.85
CA VAL A 46 -0.01 0.65 -6.49
C VAL A 46 -0.25 -0.34 -7.62
N HIS A 47 0.00 -1.61 -7.34
CA HIS A 47 -0.33 -2.73 -8.20
C HIS A 47 -1.78 -3.12 -7.96
N VAL A 48 -2.63 -3.00 -8.99
CA VAL A 48 -4.04 -3.39 -8.92
C VAL A 48 -4.23 -4.62 -9.77
N ALA A 49 -4.43 -5.79 -9.15
CA ALA A 49 -4.91 -6.96 -9.87
C ALA A 49 -6.38 -6.77 -10.19
N LEU A 50 -6.73 -6.70 -11.47
CA LEU A 50 -8.12 -6.56 -11.91
C LEU A 50 -8.93 -7.79 -11.49
N CYS A 51 -10.18 -7.57 -11.09
CA CYS A 51 -11.08 -8.65 -10.72
C CYS A 51 -11.40 -9.51 -11.95
N ASP A 52 -11.37 -10.83 -11.82
CA ASP A 52 -11.63 -11.77 -12.90
C ASP A 52 -12.64 -12.83 -12.44
N ASN A 53 -13.82 -12.88 -13.08
CA ASN A 53 -14.89 -13.84 -12.77
C ASN A 53 -14.46 -15.29 -13.01
N ARG A 54 -13.36 -15.53 -13.72
CA ARG A 54 -12.74 -16.86 -13.88
C ARG A 54 -12.06 -17.36 -12.61
N SER A 55 -11.74 -16.47 -11.67
CA SER A 55 -10.96 -16.80 -10.46
C SER A 55 -11.65 -16.35 -9.17
N LEU A 56 -12.52 -15.34 -9.23
CA LEU A 56 -13.23 -14.81 -8.08
C LEU A 56 -14.60 -14.27 -8.52
N ALA A 57 -15.66 -14.52 -7.76
CA ALA A 57 -16.96 -13.91 -8.02
C ALA A 57 -16.91 -12.38 -7.79
N CYS A 58 -16.84 -11.61 -8.88
CA CYS A 58 -16.72 -10.14 -8.89
C CYS A 58 -18.06 -9.41 -9.09
N GLY A 59 -19.17 -10.16 -9.09
CA GLY A 59 -20.49 -9.65 -9.42
C GLY A 59 -20.78 -9.54 -10.93
N GLY A 60 -21.90 -8.92 -11.27
CA GLY A 60 -22.42 -8.78 -12.63
C GLY A 60 -21.92 -7.54 -13.38
N GLY A 61 -22.52 -7.23 -14.54
CA GLY A 61 -22.30 -5.96 -15.26
C GLY A 61 -20.89 -5.76 -15.83
N GLY A 62 -20.11 -6.84 -15.99
CA GLY A 62 -18.74 -6.77 -16.49
C GLY A 62 -17.69 -6.31 -15.46
N LEU A 63 -18.07 -6.18 -14.17
CA LEU A 63 -17.17 -5.84 -13.07
C LEU A 63 -16.01 -6.85 -12.92
N GLY A 64 -16.27 -8.12 -13.23
CA GLY A 64 -15.28 -9.21 -13.23
C GLY A 64 -14.62 -9.48 -14.58
N ASN A 65 -14.69 -8.57 -15.55
CA ASN A 65 -13.92 -8.73 -16.77
C ASN A 65 -12.48 -8.24 -16.55
N GLY A 66 -11.57 -9.19 -16.32
CA GLY A 66 -10.15 -8.93 -16.06
C GLY A 66 -9.35 -8.40 -17.26
N ASP A 67 -9.94 -8.37 -18.46
CA ASP A 67 -9.35 -7.83 -19.69
C ASP A 67 -9.80 -6.39 -19.99
N VAL A 68 -10.78 -5.85 -19.24
CA VAL A 68 -11.39 -4.55 -19.52
C VAL A 68 -11.29 -3.62 -18.29
N PRO A 69 -10.21 -2.81 -18.16
CA PRO A 69 -10.01 -1.94 -17.00
C PRO A 69 -11.14 -0.94 -16.75
N LYS A 70 -11.73 -0.39 -17.83
CA LYS A 70 -12.70 0.73 -17.78
C LYS A 70 -13.89 0.51 -16.85
N ARG A 71 -14.35 -0.73 -16.69
CA ARG A 71 -15.49 -1.10 -15.82
C ARG A 71 -15.11 -2.06 -14.69
N ASN A 72 -13.85 -2.45 -14.59
CA ASN A 72 -13.44 -3.48 -13.65
C ASN A 72 -13.61 -3.03 -12.19
N LEU A 73 -14.08 -3.94 -11.33
CA LEU A 73 -14.43 -3.70 -9.92
C LEU A 73 -13.34 -2.97 -9.12
N TYR A 74 -12.07 -3.29 -9.37
CA TYR A 74 -10.94 -2.75 -8.61
C TYR A 74 -10.25 -1.56 -9.29
N TRP A 75 -10.74 -1.16 -10.48
CA TRP A 75 -10.10 -0.11 -11.27
C TRP A 75 -11.07 0.96 -11.76
N GLY A 76 -11.93 0.63 -12.73
CA GLY A 76 -12.88 1.56 -13.35
C GLY A 76 -14.26 1.59 -12.72
N GLY A 77 -14.61 0.65 -11.85
CA GLY A 77 -15.80 0.72 -11.01
C GLY A 77 -15.68 1.85 -9.97
N GLY A 78 -16.80 2.38 -9.45
CA GLY A 78 -16.81 3.64 -8.68
C GLY A 78 -15.86 3.71 -7.47
N ALA A 79 -15.55 2.58 -6.82
CA ALA A 79 -14.56 2.50 -5.73
C ALA A 79 -13.22 1.87 -6.13
N GLY A 80 -13.05 1.53 -7.41
CA GLY A 80 -11.80 1.11 -8.03
C GLY A 80 -10.83 2.28 -8.18
N LEU A 81 -9.54 1.99 -8.32
CA LEU A 81 -8.48 2.99 -8.21
C LEU A 81 -8.63 4.16 -9.17
N ARG A 82 -8.82 3.90 -10.46
CA ARG A 82 -8.89 4.97 -11.47
C ARG A 82 -10.13 5.82 -11.28
N ALA A 83 -11.31 5.20 -11.21
CA ALA A 83 -12.56 5.95 -11.07
C ALA A 83 -12.63 6.73 -9.75
N PHE A 84 -12.18 6.13 -8.64
CA PHE A 84 -12.13 6.79 -7.35
C PHE A 84 -11.24 8.03 -7.37
N PHE A 85 -10.00 7.90 -7.86
CA PHE A 85 -9.06 9.02 -7.89
C PHE A 85 -9.44 10.10 -8.92
N ASP A 86 -10.04 9.74 -10.04
CA ASP A 86 -10.61 10.70 -11.00
C ASP A 86 -11.70 11.55 -10.34
N HIS A 87 -12.52 10.97 -9.45
CA HIS A 87 -13.60 11.68 -8.76
C HIS A 87 -13.14 12.57 -7.60
N LEU A 88 -11.89 12.44 -7.11
CA LEU A 88 -11.37 13.27 -6.01
C LEU A 88 -11.19 14.76 -6.40
N GLY A 89 -11.22 15.09 -7.69
CA GLY A 89 -11.12 16.45 -8.20
C GLY A 89 -9.86 17.19 -7.73
N ARG A 90 -10.03 18.21 -6.87
CA ARG A 90 -8.91 19.05 -6.39
C ARG A 90 -7.91 18.32 -5.48
N GLY A 91 -8.27 17.14 -4.96
CA GLY A 91 -7.40 16.36 -4.07
C GLY A 91 -6.24 15.65 -4.78
N PHE A 92 -6.54 15.01 -5.91
CA PHE A 92 -5.57 14.32 -6.77
C PHE A 92 -5.97 14.57 -8.22
N ARG A 93 -5.05 15.07 -9.04
CA ARG A 93 -5.29 15.30 -10.46
C ARG A 93 -4.57 14.24 -11.28
N ARG A 94 -5.26 13.64 -12.25
CA ARG A 94 -4.61 12.75 -13.23
C ARG A 94 -3.69 13.58 -14.12
N VAL A 95 -2.42 13.21 -14.16
CA VAL A 95 -1.38 13.87 -14.97
C VAL A 95 -0.83 12.99 -16.08
N HIS A 96 -1.18 11.69 -16.06
CA HIS A 96 -0.78 10.73 -17.09
C HIS A 96 -1.73 9.55 -17.15
N VAL A 97 -1.92 9.00 -18.35
CA VAL A 97 -2.55 7.71 -18.59
C VAL A 97 -1.95 7.09 -19.86
N ASP A 98 -1.65 5.79 -19.83
CA ASP A 98 -1.25 5.01 -21.00
C ASP A 98 -1.70 3.54 -20.86
N ALA A 99 -1.47 2.73 -21.90
CA ALA A 99 -1.91 1.34 -21.99
C ALA A 99 -0.98 0.32 -21.30
N GLY A 100 -0.04 0.76 -20.46
CA GLY A 100 0.95 -0.11 -19.82
C GLY A 100 1.80 -0.87 -20.84
N ASP A 101 1.97 -2.18 -20.63
CA ASP A 101 2.65 -3.08 -21.58
C ASP A 101 1.68 -3.79 -22.55
N LYS A 102 0.37 -3.49 -22.45
CA LYS A 102 -0.75 -4.14 -23.20
C LYS A 102 -0.85 -5.66 -23.05
N LYS A 103 0.03 -6.29 -22.27
CA LYS A 103 0.13 -7.73 -22.09
C LYS A 103 -0.31 -8.11 -20.69
N ARG A 104 0.39 -7.65 -19.67
CA ARG A 104 0.11 -7.91 -18.25
C ARG A 104 -0.47 -6.69 -17.56
N VAL A 105 0.04 -5.50 -17.86
CA VAL A 105 -0.50 -4.23 -17.39
C VAL A 105 -1.25 -3.56 -18.54
N LEU A 106 -2.56 -3.41 -18.37
CA LEU A 106 -3.47 -2.93 -19.42
C LEU A 106 -3.68 -1.42 -19.40
N GLU A 107 -3.46 -0.80 -18.24
CA GLU A 107 -3.51 0.65 -18.09
C GLU A 107 -2.56 1.07 -16.96
N ARG A 108 -1.86 2.19 -17.16
CA ARG A 108 -1.10 2.87 -16.12
C ARG A 108 -1.63 4.28 -16.01
N VAL A 109 -1.94 4.70 -14.78
CA VAL A 109 -2.37 6.07 -14.47
C VAL A 109 -1.42 6.70 -13.48
N VAL A 110 -1.21 8.01 -13.60
CA VAL A 110 -0.46 8.78 -12.62
C VAL A 110 -1.31 9.92 -12.12
N TYR A 111 -1.46 10.00 -10.79
CA TYR A 111 -2.11 11.10 -10.10
C TYR A 111 -1.09 11.94 -9.33
N ARG A 112 -1.29 13.25 -9.34
CA ARG A 112 -0.48 14.23 -8.60
C ARG A 112 -1.33 14.91 -7.52
N MET A 113 -0.77 15.03 -6.33
CA MET A 113 -1.28 15.88 -5.24
C MET A 113 -0.17 16.84 -4.80
N ARG A 114 -0.46 18.14 -4.79
CA ARG A 114 0.47 19.17 -4.29
C ARG A 114 0.29 19.34 -2.78
N VAL A 115 1.36 19.14 -2.02
CA VAL A 115 1.42 19.51 -0.59
C VAL A 115 1.83 20.97 -0.49
N LYS A 116 0.83 21.86 -0.39
CA LYS A 116 1.05 23.31 -0.34
C LYS A 116 1.79 23.80 0.90
N ARG A 117 1.55 23.15 2.04
CA ARG A 117 2.13 23.52 3.34
C ARG A 117 2.69 22.24 3.99
N PRO A 118 4.01 22.04 3.99
CA PRO A 118 4.62 20.92 4.69
C PRO A 118 4.23 20.92 6.18
N SER A 119 4.02 19.75 6.76
CA SER A 119 3.67 19.61 8.18
C SER A 119 4.85 19.97 9.09
N ALA A 120 4.61 20.12 10.39
CA ALA A 120 5.69 20.36 11.35
C ALA A 120 6.79 19.29 11.31
N ARG A 121 6.44 18.01 11.09
CA ARG A 121 7.43 16.94 10.95
C ARG A 121 8.25 17.08 9.66
N TRP A 122 7.61 17.45 8.55
CA TRP A 122 8.35 17.73 7.31
C TRP A 122 9.34 18.89 7.48
N ARG A 123 8.91 19.97 8.13
CA ARG A 123 9.79 21.12 8.41
C ARG A 123 10.99 20.75 9.28
N ARG A 124 10.78 19.91 10.31
CA ARG A 124 11.90 19.36 11.12
C ARG A 124 12.88 18.49 10.31
N LEU A 125 12.44 17.93 9.20
CA LEU A 125 13.27 17.16 8.27
C LEU A 125 13.85 18.01 7.13
N GLY A 126 13.75 19.34 7.20
CA GLY A 126 14.27 20.28 6.19
C GLY A 126 13.34 20.55 5.01
N VAL A 127 12.15 19.95 4.95
CA VAL A 127 11.17 20.19 3.88
C VAL A 127 10.31 21.40 4.24
N THR A 128 10.71 22.57 3.78
CA THR A 128 10.04 23.86 4.02
C THR A 128 9.19 24.33 2.84
N GLN A 129 9.58 23.96 1.62
CA GLN A 129 8.89 24.36 0.39
C GLN A 129 7.76 23.40 0.00
N PRO A 130 6.76 23.86 -0.77
CA PRO A 130 5.72 22.99 -1.28
C PRO A 130 6.29 21.91 -2.22
N PHE A 131 5.79 20.69 -2.11
CA PHE A 131 6.26 19.54 -2.88
C PHE A 131 5.11 18.71 -3.43
N ASP A 132 5.42 17.77 -4.32
CA ASP A 132 4.42 16.92 -4.96
C ASP A 132 4.50 15.46 -4.50
N VAL A 133 3.31 14.86 -4.40
CA VAL A 133 3.09 13.45 -4.19
C VAL A 133 2.52 12.86 -5.46
N TYR A 134 3.15 11.81 -5.99
CA TYR A 134 2.69 11.07 -7.14
C TYR A 134 2.21 9.67 -6.73
N LEU A 135 1.03 9.29 -7.20
CA LEU A 135 0.53 7.93 -7.12
C LEU A 135 0.52 7.33 -8.53
N VAL A 136 1.26 6.24 -8.71
CA VAL A 136 1.30 5.46 -9.96
C VAL A 136 0.45 4.21 -9.76
N GLY A 137 -0.70 4.15 -10.44
CA GLY A 137 -1.55 2.96 -10.47
C GLY A 137 -1.21 2.09 -11.67
N LEU A 138 -1.18 0.78 -11.48
CA LEU A 138 -0.94 -0.21 -12.53
C LEU A 138 -2.08 -1.22 -12.55
N ALA A 139 -2.88 -1.22 -13.63
CA ALA A 139 -3.97 -2.16 -13.83
C ALA A 139 -3.44 -3.46 -14.44
N TRP A 140 -3.21 -4.46 -13.58
CA TRP A 140 -2.81 -5.79 -14.01
C TRP A 140 -4.03 -6.57 -14.47
N ARG A 141 -3.97 -7.07 -15.69
CA ARG A 141 -4.92 -8.01 -16.27
C ARG A 141 -5.28 -9.11 -15.28
N GLY A 142 -6.55 -9.48 -15.21
CA GLY A 142 -7.09 -10.39 -14.18
C GLY A 142 -6.34 -11.72 -14.08
N ARG A 143 -6.23 -12.44 -15.20
CA ARG A 143 -5.39 -13.67 -15.30
C ARG A 143 -3.90 -13.48 -14.98
N ALA A 144 -3.39 -12.25 -14.89
CA ALA A 144 -2.01 -11.95 -14.54
C ALA A 144 -1.82 -11.60 -13.05
N ILE A 145 -2.79 -11.97 -12.18
CA ILE A 145 -2.75 -11.73 -10.73
C ILE A 145 -1.46 -12.24 -10.05
N GLY A 146 -0.94 -13.40 -10.45
CA GLY A 146 0.31 -13.92 -9.91
C GLY A 146 1.51 -13.04 -10.27
N GLY A 147 1.51 -12.46 -11.48
CA GLY A 147 2.47 -11.45 -11.90
C GLY A 147 2.34 -10.15 -11.12
N ALA A 148 1.11 -9.70 -10.84
CA ALA A 148 0.86 -8.51 -10.03
C ALA A 148 1.37 -8.67 -8.60
N THR A 149 1.08 -9.82 -7.98
CA THR A 149 1.53 -10.19 -6.63
C THR A 149 3.05 -10.26 -6.58
N ARG A 150 3.69 -10.96 -7.54
CA ARG A 150 5.15 -11.03 -7.65
C ARG A 150 5.79 -9.67 -7.81
N ALA A 151 5.27 -8.82 -8.69
CA ALA A 151 5.82 -7.49 -8.89
C ALA A 151 5.73 -6.62 -7.62
N PHE A 152 4.62 -6.69 -6.88
CA PHE A 152 4.49 -6.03 -5.58
C PHE A 152 5.52 -6.56 -4.56
N VAL A 153 5.62 -7.89 -4.41
CA VAL A 153 6.53 -8.55 -3.47
C VAL A 153 8.00 -8.22 -3.80
N ASP A 154 8.39 -8.33 -5.07
CA ASP A 154 9.75 -8.09 -5.53
C ASP A 154 10.16 -6.62 -5.36
N GLU A 155 9.24 -5.70 -5.58
CA GLU A 155 9.46 -4.27 -5.33
C GLU A 155 9.58 -3.98 -3.84
N VAL A 156 8.76 -4.57 -2.97
CA VAL A 156 8.92 -4.40 -1.51
C VAL A 156 10.22 -5.04 -1.02
N ALA A 157 10.59 -6.21 -1.53
CA ALA A 157 11.83 -6.89 -1.17
C ALA A 157 13.09 -6.19 -1.72
N GLY A 158 12.94 -5.30 -2.71
CA GLY A 158 14.05 -4.58 -3.33
C GLY A 158 14.87 -5.43 -4.28
N VAL A 159 14.27 -6.46 -4.89
CA VAL A 159 14.91 -7.32 -5.89
C VAL A 159 14.49 -6.97 -7.32
N ALA A 160 13.41 -6.21 -7.51
CA ALA A 160 13.03 -5.65 -8.80
C ALA A 160 13.82 -4.36 -9.12
N ALA A 161 14.10 -4.14 -10.42
CA ALA A 161 14.64 -2.87 -10.90
C ALA A 161 13.64 -1.72 -10.75
N ALA A 162 14.14 -0.52 -10.50
CA ALA A 162 13.30 0.68 -10.54
C ALA A 162 12.83 0.97 -11.98
N ARG A 163 11.59 1.42 -12.12
CA ARG A 163 11.01 1.83 -13.40
C ARG A 163 11.00 3.35 -13.50
N ALA A 164 10.93 3.89 -14.72
CA ALA A 164 10.83 5.32 -14.96
C ALA A 164 9.83 5.64 -16.08
N LEU A 165 9.23 6.82 -16.01
CA LEU A 165 8.37 7.42 -17.03
C LEU A 165 8.63 8.91 -17.09
N THR A 166 8.78 9.48 -18.29
CA THR A 166 8.81 10.93 -18.47
C THR A 166 7.39 11.44 -18.63
N LEU A 167 6.96 12.33 -17.73
CA LEU A 167 5.66 12.99 -17.81
C LEU A 167 5.67 14.13 -18.82
N ARG A 168 4.49 14.59 -19.26
CA ARG A 168 4.35 15.77 -20.14
C ARG A 168 5.04 17.03 -19.59
N SER A 169 5.21 17.13 -18.27
CA SER A 169 5.94 18.23 -17.63
C SER A 169 7.47 18.13 -17.76
N GLY A 170 8.02 17.14 -18.46
CA GLY A 170 9.45 16.84 -18.53
C GLY A 170 10.01 16.08 -17.31
N LEU A 171 9.21 15.89 -16.26
CA LEU A 171 9.65 15.17 -15.05
C LEU A 171 9.87 13.69 -15.35
N ARG A 172 11.10 13.20 -15.18
CA ARG A 172 11.42 11.76 -15.18
C ARG A 172 11.04 11.14 -13.84
N LEU A 173 9.81 10.65 -13.74
CA LEU A 173 9.26 10.01 -12.55
C LEU A 173 9.76 8.58 -12.39
N ARG A 174 10.54 8.30 -11.33
CA ARG A 174 10.95 6.95 -10.95
C ARG A 174 9.92 6.31 -10.01
N PHE A 175 9.55 5.06 -10.26
CA PHE A 175 8.51 4.34 -9.50
C PHE A 175 8.85 2.85 -9.36
N GLY A 176 7.95 2.09 -8.75
CA GLY A 176 8.17 0.70 -8.37
C GLY A 176 9.14 0.57 -7.20
N SER A 177 10.25 -0.16 -7.39
CA SER A 177 11.32 -0.25 -6.37
C SER A 177 11.87 1.10 -5.91
N ALA A 178 11.79 2.16 -6.75
CA ALA A 178 12.18 3.51 -6.36
C ALA A 178 11.12 4.25 -5.50
N SER A 179 9.91 3.73 -5.35
CA SER A 179 8.87 4.37 -4.56
C SER A 179 9.18 4.39 -3.06
N HIS A 180 8.56 5.34 -2.37
CA HIS A 180 8.59 5.45 -0.91
C HIS A 180 7.56 4.52 -0.28
N VAL A 181 6.45 4.30 -1.00
CA VAL A 181 5.41 3.34 -0.62
C VAL A 181 5.06 2.47 -1.83
N VAL A 182 4.93 1.16 -1.60
CA VAL A 182 4.43 0.21 -2.60
C VAL A 182 3.14 -0.43 -2.07
N GLY A 183 2.09 -0.41 -2.89
CA GLY A 183 0.77 -0.88 -2.56
C GLY A 183 0.34 -2.03 -3.45
N TYR A 184 -0.49 -2.91 -2.90
CA TYR A 184 -1.25 -3.91 -3.66
C TYR A 184 -2.74 -3.72 -3.42
N ALA A 185 -3.57 -3.92 -4.45
CA ALA A 185 -5.01 -4.01 -4.34
C ALA A 185 -5.59 -5.08 -5.26
N GLY A 186 -6.52 -5.89 -4.77
CA GLY A 186 -7.21 -6.92 -5.55
C GLY A 186 -7.34 -8.24 -4.81
N HIS A 187 -7.56 -9.33 -5.54
CA HIS A 187 -7.60 -10.67 -4.97
C HIS A 187 -6.23 -11.08 -4.38
N ASN A 188 -6.22 -11.90 -3.34
CA ASN A 188 -4.97 -12.36 -2.73
C ASN A 188 -4.50 -13.66 -3.39
N HIS A 189 -3.62 -13.56 -4.39
CA HIS A 189 -3.11 -14.74 -5.10
C HIS A 189 -2.41 -15.76 -4.21
N MET A 190 -1.86 -15.34 -3.05
CA MET A 190 -1.23 -16.26 -2.11
C MET A 190 -2.23 -17.23 -1.46
N MET A 191 -3.55 -16.99 -1.62
CA MET A 191 -4.60 -17.93 -1.25
C MET A 191 -4.84 -19.00 -2.32
N ASP A 192 -4.40 -18.78 -3.56
CA ASP A 192 -4.67 -19.66 -4.71
C ASP A 192 -3.54 -20.68 -4.94
N VAL A 193 -2.39 -20.50 -4.27
CA VAL A 193 -1.20 -21.30 -4.49
C VAL A 193 -0.64 -21.86 -3.18
N LEU A 194 -0.23 -23.13 -3.23
CA LEU A 194 0.52 -23.74 -2.15
C LEU A 194 2.00 -23.31 -2.24
N GLY A 195 2.56 -22.84 -1.13
CA GLY A 195 4.00 -22.57 -1.03
C GLY A 195 4.49 -21.39 -1.88
N TYR A 196 3.79 -20.25 -1.86
CA TYR A 196 4.28 -19.03 -2.50
C TYR A 196 5.72 -18.71 -2.04
N ARG A 197 6.65 -18.65 -3.01
CA ARG A 197 8.08 -18.42 -2.73
C ARG A 197 8.37 -16.93 -2.66
N PHE A 198 8.72 -16.46 -1.47
CA PHE A 198 9.19 -15.09 -1.27
C PHE A 198 10.67 -14.94 -1.63
N PRO A 199 11.06 -13.84 -2.29
CA PRO A 199 12.47 -13.48 -2.40
C PRO A 199 13.02 -13.09 -1.01
N LYS A 200 14.33 -13.28 -0.81
CA LYS A 200 15.02 -12.65 0.33
C LYS A 200 14.94 -11.13 0.19
N VAL A 201 14.60 -10.43 1.25
CA VAL A 201 14.60 -8.97 1.27
C VAL A 201 16.03 -8.45 1.16
N LYS A 202 16.34 -7.73 0.08
CA LYS A 202 17.66 -7.14 -0.23
C LYS A 202 17.62 -5.61 -0.26
N ARG A 203 16.68 -5.04 0.48
CA ARG A 203 16.33 -3.63 0.39
C ARG A 203 17.34 -2.74 1.12
N ARG A 204 18.03 -1.88 0.37
CA ARG A 204 18.93 -0.84 0.92
C ARG A 204 18.17 0.41 1.39
N ALA A 205 17.16 0.83 0.63
CA ALA A 205 16.39 2.03 0.91
C ALA A 205 15.04 1.70 1.56
N ALA A 206 14.75 2.30 2.71
CA ALA A 206 13.53 2.05 3.46
C ALA A 206 12.26 2.27 2.61
N VAL A 207 11.25 1.41 2.82
CA VAL A 207 9.98 1.44 2.08
C VAL A 207 8.78 1.13 2.97
N GLY A 208 7.71 1.88 2.78
CA GLY A 208 6.40 1.54 3.33
C GLY A 208 5.65 0.61 2.38
N TYR A 209 4.84 -0.31 2.89
CA TYR A 209 3.99 -1.11 2.04
C TYR A 209 2.59 -1.32 2.63
N PHE A 210 1.61 -1.48 1.76
CA PHE A 210 0.26 -1.86 2.16
C PHE A 210 -0.31 -2.87 1.17
N ALA A 211 -1.23 -3.70 1.63
CA ALA A 211 -1.94 -4.63 0.76
C ALA A 211 -3.44 -4.60 1.11
N LEU A 212 -4.25 -4.26 0.10
CA LEU A 212 -5.70 -4.29 0.14
C LEU A 212 -6.15 -5.56 -0.59
N SER A 213 -6.21 -6.66 0.14
CA SER A 213 -6.63 -7.96 -0.38
C SER A 213 -7.10 -8.84 0.77
N CYS A 214 -7.78 -9.95 0.52
CA CYS A 214 -8.27 -10.83 1.57
C CYS A 214 -7.13 -11.49 2.37
N ILE A 215 -7.21 -11.48 3.70
CA ILE A 215 -6.35 -12.24 4.63
C ILE A 215 -4.87 -12.22 4.21
N ASN A 216 -4.23 -11.05 4.11
CA ASN A 216 -2.85 -10.99 3.61
C ASN A 216 -1.78 -10.87 4.71
N ALA A 217 -2.15 -10.51 5.94
CA ALA A 217 -1.20 -10.25 7.01
C ALA A 217 -0.32 -11.47 7.34
N ARG A 218 -0.92 -12.66 7.37
CA ARG A 218 -0.17 -13.92 7.62
C ARG A 218 0.75 -14.29 6.47
N TYR A 219 0.34 -14.04 5.23
CA TYR A 219 1.13 -14.40 4.05
C TYR A 219 2.31 -13.45 3.84
N LEU A 220 2.14 -12.16 4.15
CA LEU A 220 3.17 -11.14 3.95
C LEU A 220 4.15 -11.02 5.13
N ALA A 221 4.07 -11.91 6.12
CA ALA A 221 5.02 -11.97 7.23
C ALA A 221 6.50 -12.06 6.78
N PRO A 222 6.86 -12.82 5.72
CA PRO A 222 8.25 -12.88 5.22
C PRO A 222 8.80 -11.55 4.68
N LEU A 223 7.94 -10.55 4.40
CA LEU A 223 8.39 -9.22 3.98
C LEU A 223 8.76 -8.32 5.15
N ARG A 224 8.48 -8.71 6.41
CA ARG A 224 8.84 -7.92 7.59
C ARG A 224 10.35 -7.98 7.80
N ALA A 225 11.01 -6.84 7.62
CA ALA A 225 12.46 -6.70 7.75
C ALA A 225 12.81 -5.28 8.23
N ALA A 226 14.08 -5.06 8.60
CA ALA A 226 14.55 -3.76 9.10
C ALA A 226 14.30 -2.60 8.12
N ALA A 227 14.30 -2.85 6.80
CA ALA A 227 14.10 -1.84 5.76
C ALA A 227 12.66 -1.73 5.21
N THR A 228 11.71 -2.53 5.70
CA THR A 228 10.32 -2.55 5.21
C THR A 228 9.34 -2.23 6.34
N ARG A 229 8.28 -1.49 6.04
CA ARG A 229 7.27 -1.10 7.04
C ARG A 229 5.86 -1.29 6.53
N ALA A 230 5.12 -2.19 7.17
CA ALA A 230 3.72 -2.39 6.88
C ALA A 230 2.91 -1.18 7.37
N LEU A 231 2.28 -0.46 6.44
CA LEU A 231 1.37 0.64 6.76
C LEU A 231 -0.01 0.12 7.13
N LEU A 232 -0.48 -0.91 6.42
CA LEU A 232 -1.76 -1.56 6.61
C LEU A 232 -1.81 -2.90 5.86
N LEU A 233 -2.15 -3.96 6.60
CA LEU A 233 -2.40 -5.31 6.12
C LEU A 233 -3.78 -5.76 6.59
N THR A 234 -4.33 -6.82 6.01
CA THR A 234 -5.67 -7.33 6.28
C THR A 234 -5.63 -8.68 6.99
N ARG A 235 -6.61 -8.92 7.87
CA ARG A 235 -6.79 -10.17 8.61
C ARG A 235 -7.99 -10.98 8.15
N VAL A 236 -8.89 -10.37 7.38
CA VAL A 236 -10.21 -10.93 7.04
C VAL A 236 -10.48 -10.77 5.54
N LEU A 237 -11.58 -11.39 5.08
CA LEU A 237 -12.15 -11.11 3.77
C LEU A 237 -12.68 -9.68 3.74
N MET A 238 -12.32 -8.91 2.70
CA MET A 238 -12.65 -7.48 2.64
C MET A 238 -12.67 -6.97 1.20
N TYR A 239 -13.40 -5.89 0.96
CA TYR A 239 -13.40 -5.23 -0.35
C TYR A 239 -12.16 -4.32 -0.49
N PRO A 240 -11.30 -4.51 -1.52
CA PRO A 240 -10.03 -3.80 -1.67
C PRO A 240 -10.20 -2.40 -2.31
N GLY A 241 -11.13 -1.60 -1.79
CA GLY A 241 -11.46 -0.29 -2.35
C GLY A 241 -10.35 0.75 -2.20
N ALA A 242 -10.21 1.60 -3.22
CA ALA A 242 -9.15 2.60 -3.34
C ALA A 242 -9.20 3.72 -2.28
N PHE A 243 -10.36 3.93 -1.66
CA PHE A 243 -10.52 4.86 -0.54
C PHE A 243 -9.56 4.56 0.63
N THR A 244 -9.24 3.28 0.87
CA THR A 244 -8.28 2.89 1.92
C THR A 244 -6.88 3.39 1.56
N ALA A 245 -6.44 3.16 0.31
CA ALA A 245 -5.16 3.66 -0.19
C ALA A 245 -5.11 5.19 -0.11
N TYR A 246 -6.18 5.89 -0.48
CA TYR A 246 -6.27 7.34 -0.34
C TYR A 246 -6.03 7.83 1.10
N GLY A 247 -6.62 7.16 2.09
CA GLY A 247 -6.39 7.46 3.51
C GLY A 247 -4.92 7.33 3.90
N LEU A 248 -4.30 6.21 3.52
CA LEU A 248 -2.88 5.92 3.80
C LEU A 248 -1.96 6.96 3.15
N VAL A 249 -2.15 7.21 1.85
CA VAL A 249 -1.32 8.15 1.07
C VAL A 249 -1.43 9.57 1.64
N ARG A 250 -2.62 10.00 2.07
CA ARG A 250 -2.79 11.31 2.71
C ARG A 250 -2.12 11.42 4.07
N GLY A 251 -2.11 10.35 4.87
CA GLY A 251 -1.37 10.34 6.13
C GLY A 251 0.13 10.43 5.89
N PHE A 252 0.62 9.64 4.94
CA PHE A 252 2.02 9.61 4.56
C PHE A 252 2.50 10.96 4.00
N ALA A 253 1.69 11.60 3.14
CA ALA A 253 1.96 12.94 2.62
C ALA A 253 2.04 14.03 3.70
N ARG A 254 1.45 13.80 4.87
CA ARG A 254 1.51 14.69 6.04
C ARG A 254 2.64 14.33 7.00
N ALA A 255 3.46 13.34 6.69
CA ALA A 255 4.47 12.76 7.57
C ALA A 255 3.91 12.32 8.94
N GLU A 256 2.70 11.77 8.94
CA GLU A 256 2.06 11.36 10.18
C GLU A 256 2.73 10.13 10.82
N PRO A 257 2.65 9.96 12.15
CA PRO A 257 3.10 8.72 12.79
C PRO A 257 2.38 7.49 12.24
N ALA A 258 3.03 6.33 12.29
CA ALA A 258 2.51 5.06 11.75
C ALA A 258 1.06 4.78 12.19
N LYS A 259 0.77 4.99 13.48
CA LYS A 259 -0.58 4.83 14.05
C LYS A 259 -1.63 5.70 13.37
N ARG A 260 -1.29 6.96 13.06
CA ARG A 260 -2.19 7.92 12.40
C ARG A 260 -2.38 7.59 10.91
N VAL A 261 -1.30 7.21 10.20
CA VAL A 261 -1.39 6.71 8.81
C VAL A 261 -2.36 5.54 8.72
N TYR A 262 -2.16 4.52 9.56
CA TYR A 262 -3.07 3.37 9.67
C TYR A 262 -4.51 3.81 9.96
N GLN A 263 -4.71 4.66 10.97
CA GLN A 263 -6.05 5.13 11.37
C GLN A 263 -6.77 5.84 10.21
N ARG A 264 -6.05 6.56 9.34
CA ARG A 264 -6.65 7.16 8.14
C ARG A 264 -7.14 6.12 7.15
N GLY A 265 -6.36 5.06 6.91
CA GLY A 265 -6.80 3.93 6.07
C GLY A 265 -8.07 3.29 6.63
N VAL A 266 -8.05 2.91 7.92
CA VAL A 266 -9.21 2.32 8.61
C VAL A 266 -10.43 3.25 8.57
N PHE A 267 -10.23 4.55 8.78
CA PHE A 267 -11.31 5.53 8.75
C PHE A 267 -11.98 5.61 7.38
N GLN A 268 -11.19 5.64 6.30
CA GLN A 268 -11.75 5.65 4.95
C GLN A 268 -12.50 4.36 4.66
N TYR A 269 -11.96 3.20 5.07
CA TYR A 269 -12.66 1.93 4.93
C TYR A 269 -14.00 1.92 5.66
N ALA A 270 -14.00 2.32 6.94
CA ALA A 270 -15.22 2.43 7.75
C ALA A 270 -16.29 3.30 7.07
N ARG A 271 -15.89 4.48 6.59
CA ARG A 271 -16.77 5.44 5.91
C ARG A 271 -17.41 4.85 4.66
N TYR A 272 -16.61 4.27 3.75
CA TYR A 272 -17.12 3.78 2.47
C TYR A 272 -17.87 2.45 2.58
N GLN A 273 -17.53 1.62 3.56
CA GLN A 273 -18.22 0.35 3.82
C GLN A 273 -19.40 0.50 4.79
N LYS A 274 -19.75 1.74 5.17
CA LYS A 274 -20.83 2.05 6.12
C LYS A 274 -20.72 1.23 7.41
N ARG A 275 -19.50 1.13 7.96
CA ARG A 275 -19.19 0.41 9.22
C ARG A 275 -18.66 1.37 10.28
N THR A 276 -18.75 0.99 11.55
CA THR A 276 -18.09 1.73 12.63
C THR A 276 -16.57 1.62 12.53
N LYS A 277 -15.84 2.62 13.03
CA LYS A 277 -14.36 2.57 13.05
C LYS A 277 -13.83 1.38 13.87
N ARG A 278 -14.53 1.03 14.96
CA ARG A 278 -14.17 -0.12 15.82
C ARG A 278 -14.29 -1.43 15.05
N LEU A 279 -15.37 -1.64 14.30
CA LEU A 279 -15.55 -2.85 13.49
C LEU A 279 -14.54 -2.90 12.35
N ALA A 280 -14.36 -1.80 11.61
CA ALA A 280 -13.37 -1.72 10.54
C ALA A 280 -11.95 -1.99 11.06
N ALA A 281 -11.59 -1.52 12.26
CA ALA A 281 -10.26 -1.76 12.82
C ALA A 281 -9.93 -3.25 13.02
N ARG A 282 -10.94 -4.13 13.19
CA ARG A 282 -10.74 -5.58 13.29
C ARG A 282 -10.27 -6.21 11.97
N PHE A 283 -10.51 -5.54 10.85
CA PHE A 283 -10.14 -6.02 9.51
C PHE A 283 -8.65 -5.89 9.26
N PHE A 284 -7.98 -5.02 10.01
CA PHE A 284 -6.65 -4.54 9.68
C PHE A 284 -5.62 -4.82 10.77
N THR A 285 -4.37 -4.80 10.35
CA THR A 285 -3.18 -4.81 11.20
C THR A 285 -2.07 -4.01 10.53
N ARG A 286 -0.95 -3.87 11.22
CA ARG A 286 0.34 -3.46 10.69
C ARG A 286 1.36 -4.53 11.07
#